data_AF-H8H2E6-F1
#
_entry.id   AF-H8H2E6-F1
#
_cell.length_a   1.000
_cell.length_b   1.000
_cell.length_c   1.000
_cell.angle_alpha   90.00
_cell.angle_beta   90.00
_cell.angle_gamma   90.00
#
_symmetry.space_group_name_H-M   'P 1'
#
loop_
_entity.id
_entity.type
_entity.pdbx_description
1 polymer ?
#
loop_
_entity_poly.entity_id
_entity_poly.type
_entity_poly.pdbx_seq_one_letter_code
_entity_poly.pdbx_strand_id
1 'polypeptide(L)' 'MPQVYATATHIPSGEVTRTLGPFESLHTARSAVVEVVGQVLLWERQSTGAFVAEKYPTLWVVEARPEPGPPGGCAIC' A
#
# COMPACT_ATOMS: atom_id res chain seq x y z
N MET A 1 14.59 -7.58 -1.50
CA MET A 1 14.31 -6.52 -2.50
C MET A 1 13.26 -5.59 -1.88
N PRO A 2 13.14 -4.29 -2.20
CA PRO A 2 12.05 -3.49 -1.66
C PRO A 2 10.72 -4.06 -2.18
N GLN A 3 9.83 -4.50 -1.29
CA GLN A 3 8.54 -5.06 -1.64
C GLN A 3 7.48 -3.97 -1.52
N VAL A 4 6.75 -3.74 -2.60
CA VAL A 4 5.70 -2.72 -2.62
C VAL A 4 4.37 -3.34 -2.17
N TYR A 5 3.69 -2.64 -1.28
CA TYR A 5 2.35 -3.02 -0.83
C TYR A 5 1.36 -1.91 -1.12
N ALA A 6 0.14 -2.28 -1.51
CA ALA A 6 -0.97 -1.36 -1.63
C ALA A 6 -2.00 -1.66 -0.53
N THR A 7 -2.24 -0.69 0.34
CA THR A 7 -3.14 -0.82 1.48
C THR A 7 -4.39 0.02 1.22
N ALA A 8 -5.56 -0.58 1.34
CA ALA A 8 -6.85 0.09 1.32
C ALA A 8 -7.31 0.34 2.75
N THR A 9 -7.50 1.60 3.10
CA THR A 9 -7.99 2.04 4.39
C THR A 9 -9.38 2.64 4.20
N HIS A 10 -10.35 2.23 5.00
CA HIS A 10 -11.67 2.84 5.01
C HIS A 10 -11.60 4.18 5.74
N ILE A 11 -11.85 5.29 5.04
CA ILE A 11 -11.67 6.66 5.55
C ILE A 11 -12.52 6.92 6.80
N PRO A 12 -13.81 6.54 6.85
CA PRO A 12 -14.63 6.80 8.03
C PRO A 12 -14.21 6.07 9.31
N SER A 13 -13.64 4.86 9.19
CA SER A 13 -13.21 4.06 10.36
C SER A 13 -11.71 4.09 10.61
N GLY A 14 -10.92 4.53 9.64
CA GLY A 14 -9.46 4.43 9.66
C GLY A 14 -8.95 2.98 9.57
N GLU A 15 -9.82 2.00 9.33
CA GLU A 15 -9.46 0.59 9.34
C GLU A 15 -8.90 0.14 7.98
N VAL A 16 -7.82 -0.63 8.00
CA VAL A 16 -7.31 -1.29 6.79
C VAL A 16 -8.27 -2.40 6.39
N THR A 17 -9.02 -2.17 5.32
CA THR A 17 -9.96 -3.15 4.80
C THR A 17 -9.28 -4.17 3.90
N ARG A 18 -8.16 -3.79 3.26
CA ARG A 18 -7.48 -4.66 2.31
C ARG A 18 -6.01 -4.33 2.17
N THR A 19 -5.19 -5.35 1.94
CA THR A 19 -3.78 -5.20 1.57
C THR A 19 -3.49 -6.05 0.35
N LEU A 20 -2.81 -5.47 -0.64
CA LEU A 20 -2.36 -6.12 -1.87
C LEU A 20 -0.84 -6.12 -1.91
N GLY A 21 -0.26 -7.23 -2.38
CA GLY A 21 1.17 -7.39 -2.56
C GLY A 21 1.65 -8.75 -2.05
N PRO A 22 2.97 -8.97 -1.99
CA PRO A 22 4.02 -8.01 -2.39
C PRO A 22 4.09 -7.81 -3.92
N PHE A 23 4.40 -6.58 -4.34
CA PHE A 23 4.66 -6.21 -5.74
C PHE A 23 6.12 -5.81 -5.94
N GLU A 24 6.62 -6.02 -7.15
CA GLU A 24 7.99 -5.66 -7.55
C GLU A 24 8.19 -4.15 -7.76
N SER A 25 7.13 -3.41 -8.05
CA SER A 25 7.21 -1.98 -8.36
C SER A 25 5.97 -1.20 -7.93
N LEU A 26 6.14 0.10 -7.72
CA LEU A 26 5.04 1.04 -7.43
C LEU A 26 4.04 1.10 -8.58
N HIS A 27 4.49 0.93 -9.82
CA HIS A 27 3.62 0.89 -10.99
C HIS A 27 2.72 -0.35 -10.96
N THR A 28 3.30 -1.54 -10.72
CA THR A 28 2.55 -2.80 -10.63
C THR A 28 1.49 -2.74 -9.53
N ALA A 29 1.85 -2.21 -8.36
CA ALA A 29 0.91 -2.05 -7.25
C ALA A 29 -0.25 -1.11 -7.59
N ARG A 30 0.02 0.04 -8.22
CA ARG A 30 -1.02 1.00 -8.64
C ARG A 30 -1.94 0.42 -9.71
N SER A 31 -1.39 -0.28 -10.70
CA SER A 31 -2.17 -0.95 -11.74
C SER A 31 -3.10 -2.01 -11.15
N ALA A 32 -2.58 -2.85 -10.23
CA ALA A 32 -3.40 -3.84 -9.54
C ALA A 32 -4.55 -3.21 -8.74
N VAL A 33 -4.32 -2.06 -8.09
CA VAL A 33 -5.39 -1.31 -7.41
C VAL A 33 -6.43 -0.82 -8.40
N VAL A 34 -6.03 -0.27 -9.54
CA VAL A 34 -6.97 0.20 -10.58
C VAL A 34 -7.82 -0.96 -11.11
N GLU A 35 -7.23 -2.15 -11.30
CA GLU A 35 -7.97 -3.36 -11.70
C GLU A 35 -8.97 -3.80 -10.62
N VAL A 36 -8.56 -3.82 -9.35
CA VAL A 36 -9.42 -4.20 -8.22
C VAL A 36 -10.58 -3.21 -8.04
N VAL A 37 -10.30 -1.93 -8.20
CA VAL A 37 -11.27 -0.84 -8.02
C VAL A 37 -12.14 -0.66 -9.27
N GLY A 38 -11.72 -1.19 -10.42
CA GLY A 38 -12.40 -1.08 -11.71
C GLY A 38 -12.50 0.34 -12.26
N GLN A 39 -11.75 1.29 -11.70
CA GLN A 39 -11.79 2.71 -12.07
C GLN A 39 -10.41 3.35 -11.96
N VAL A 40 -10.15 4.32 -12.83
CA VAL A 40 -8.92 5.12 -12.79
C VAL A 40 -8.91 5.96 -11.51
N LEU A 41 -7.82 5.82 -10.75
CA LEU A 41 -7.59 6.57 -9.52
C LEU A 41 -6.58 7.70 -9.78
N LEU A 42 -6.82 8.85 -9.14
CA LEU A 42 -5.83 9.92 -9.07
C LEU A 42 -4.88 9.62 -7.93
N TRP A 43 -3.60 9.46 -8.27
CA TRP A 43 -2.55 9.14 -7.32
C TRP A 43 -1.74 10.38 -7.00
N GLU A 44 -1.75 10.78 -5.74
CA GLU A 44 -0.92 11.82 -5.19
C GLU A 44 0.36 11.21 -4.63
N ARG A 45 1.50 11.72 -5.07
CA ARG A 45 2.80 11.29 -4.53
C ARG A 45 3.08 12.05 -3.25
N GLN A 46 3.18 11.32 -2.13
CA GLN A 46 3.60 11.88 -0.87
C GLN A 46 5.12 12.05 -0.81
N SER A 47 5.58 13.03 -0.03
CA SER A 47 7.00 13.34 0.18
C SER A 47 7.81 12.17 0.75
N THR A 48 7.13 11.21 1.39
CA THR A 48 7.71 9.96 1.90
C THR A 48 8.01 8.92 0.82
N GLY A 49 7.64 9.18 -0.44
CA GLY A 49 7.76 8.22 -1.54
C GLY A 49 6.57 7.26 -1.66
N ALA A 50 5.58 7.37 -0.76
CA ALA A 50 4.30 6.69 -0.89
C ALA A 50 3.43 7.36 -1.96
N PHE A 51 2.55 6.59 -2.59
CA PHE A 51 1.50 7.09 -3.48
C PHE A 51 0.15 6.86 -2.82
N VAL A 52 -0.68 7.89 -2.75
CA VAL A 52 -2.01 7.80 -2.16
C VAL A 52 -3.06 8.11 -3.20
N ALA A 53 -4.13 7.33 -3.22
CA ALA A 53 -5.29 7.60 -4.04
C ALA A 53 -6.53 7.59 -3.17
N GLU A 54 -7.22 8.72 -3.13
CA GLU A 54 -8.49 8.84 -2.44
C GLU A 54 -9.65 8.45 -3.38
N LYS A 55 -10.52 7.56 -2.90
CA LYS A 55 -11.79 7.25 -3.55
C LYS A 55 -12.81 6.90 -2.50
N TYR A 56 -13.56 7.90 -2.04
CA TYR A 56 -14.54 7.74 -0.97
C TYR A 56 -15.44 6.50 -1.18
N PRO A 57 -15.61 5.64 -0.15
CA PRO A 57 -15.13 5.78 1.23
C PRO A 57 -13.74 5.14 1.51
N THR A 58 -12.96 4.83 0.48
CA THR A 58 -11.69 4.10 0.60
C THR A 58 -10.48 4.96 0.21
N LEU A 59 -9.41 4.88 0.99
CA LEU A 59 -8.11 5.50 0.74
C LEU A 59 -7.11 4.41 0.41
N TRP A 60 -6.49 4.47 -0.76
CA TRP A 60 -5.45 3.55 -1.15
C TRP A 60 -4.08 4.17 -0.92
N VAL A 61 -3.20 3.46 -0.22
CA VAL A 61 -1.82 3.88 0.06
C VAL A 61 -0.89 2.81 -0.49
N VAL A 62 -0.09 3.18 -1.48
CA VAL A 62 0.95 2.34 -2.08
C VAL A 62 2.30 2.81 -1.55
N GLU A 63 3.00 1.92 -0.85
CA GLU A 63 4.30 2.22 -0.27
C GLU A 63 5.27 1.05 -0.47
N ALA A 64 6.55 1.38 -0.69
CA ALA A 64 7.61 0.38 -0.68
C ALA A 64 7.97 0.10 0.77
N ARG A 65 7.66 -1.10 1.26
CA ARG A 65 8.15 -1.56 2.56
C ARG A 65 9.43 -2.36 2.32
N PRO A 66 10.47 -2.17 3.14
CA PRO A 66 11.51 -3.20 3.20
C PRO A 66 10.83 -4.51 3.60
N GLU A 67 11.20 -5.63 2.97
CA GLU A 67 10.83 -6.94 3.49
C GLU A 67 11.05 -6.92 5.00
N PRO A 68 10.05 -7.28 5.83
CA PRO A 68 10.37 -7.65 7.18
C PRO A 68 11.36 -8.80 7.03
N GLY A 69 12.63 -8.55 7.33
CA GLY A 69 13.57 -9.62 7.58
C GLY A 69 12.94 -10.61 8.55
N PRO A 70 13.34 -11.88 8.53
CA PRO A 70 12.72 -12.91 9.36
C PRO A 70 12.54 -12.41 10.80
N PRO A 71 11.43 -12.76 11.50
CA PRO A 71 11.22 -12.38 12.89
C PRO A 71 12.30 -13.05 13.76
N GLY A 72 13.45 -12.40 13.85
CA GLY A 72 14.66 -12.87 14.50
C GLY A 72 15.30 -11.71 15.23
N GLY A 73 14.55 -11.14 16.18
CA GLY A 73 14.96 -10.00 16.97
C GLY A 73 14.23 -9.92 18.31
N CYS A 74 13.97 -11.06 18.95
CA CYS A 74 13.89 -11.07 20.40
C CYS A 74 15.30 -10.76 20.92
N ALA A 75 15.63 -9.49 21.11
CA ALA A 75 16.69 -9.09 22.02
C ALA A 75 16.13 -9.11 23.44
N ILE A 76 15.97 -10.30 24.01
CA ILE A 76 16.10 -10.48 25.45
C ILE A 76 17.51 -11.02 25.63
N CYS A 77 18.42 -10.15 26.08
CA CYS A 77 19.59 -10.46 26.90
C CYS A 77 20.04 -9.15 27.54
#